data_AF-A0A4R6BZS7-F1
#
_entry.id   AF-A0A4R6BZS7-F1
#
_cell.length_a   1.000
_cell.length_b   1.000
_cell.length_c   1.000
_cell.angle_alpha   90.00
_cell.angle_beta   90.00
_cell.angle_gamma   90.00
#
_symmetry.space_group_name_H-M   'P 1'
#
loop_
_entity.id
_entity.type
_entity.pdbx_description
1 polymer ?
#
loop_
_entity_poly.entity_id
_entity_poly.type
_entity_poly.pdbx_seq_one_letter_code
_entity_poly.pdbx_strand_id
1 'polypeptide(L)'
;MGCPYHYEPKKKSNLPLVAGLAIGAVSVGYALLKNKSQQKGTDDVKIFNKTIGHEFYMPHFMIKNVRLDAAETALTVHVDYHINQVLIDYLINNRPHYYFKLILPEKYQLLFQESARVIKGEEVTAGSDRADYTVTFQFEAKPETTIEEIEAIDVADKIQMTILDDKDNVLNDFPDVYNAANIIRY
;
A
#
# COMPACT_ATOMS: atom_id res chain seq x y z
N MET A 1 -38.27 -41.23 -23.09
CA MET A 1 -36.97 -41.09 -22.42
C MET A 1 -37.14 -39.94 -21.42
N GLY A 2 -37.39 -40.10 -20.13
CA GLY A 2 -37.18 -41.25 -19.25
C GLY A 2 -35.90 -41.06 -18.43
N CYS A 3 -35.82 -40.03 -17.58
CA CYS A 3 -34.88 -40.00 -16.46
C CYS A 3 -35.64 -39.55 -15.19
N PRO A 4 -35.58 -40.33 -14.09
CA PRO A 4 -36.48 -40.17 -12.96
C PRO A 4 -35.88 -39.35 -11.82
N TYR A 5 -36.80 -38.82 -11.02
CA TYR A 5 -36.62 -38.37 -9.64
C TYR A 5 -35.93 -39.42 -8.77
N HIS A 6 -35.00 -39.00 -7.90
CA HIS A 6 -34.79 -39.65 -6.62
C HIS A 6 -34.71 -38.63 -5.47
N TYR A 7 -35.43 -38.98 -4.41
CA TYR A 7 -35.82 -38.20 -3.26
C TYR A 7 -35.33 -38.93 -1.99
N GLU A 8 -34.60 -38.20 -1.13
CA GLU A 8 -34.49 -38.24 0.35
C GLU A 8 -34.08 -39.55 1.10
N PRO A 9 -33.65 -39.51 2.40
CA PRO A 9 -33.96 -38.52 3.46
C PRO A 9 -32.85 -38.09 4.46
N LYS A 10 -33.21 -37.10 5.29
CA LYS A 10 -32.53 -36.50 6.47
C LYS A 10 -32.45 -37.42 7.70
N LYS A 11 -31.45 -37.18 8.58
CA LYS A 11 -31.46 -37.04 10.09
C LYS A 11 -30.07 -37.40 10.66
N LYS A 12 -29.50 -36.81 11.73
CA LYS A 12 -30.01 -36.17 12.96
C LYS A 12 -28.89 -35.32 13.59
N SER A 13 -29.25 -34.24 14.29
CA SER A 13 -28.44 -33.54 15.29
C SER A 13 -28.22 -34.38 16.55
N ASN A 14 -27.18 -34.07 17.34
CA ASN A 14 -27.23 -33.91 18.80
C ASN A 14 -25.85 -33.47 19.35
N LEU A 15 -25.73 -32.19 19.73
CA LEU A 15 -24.90 -31.71 20.84
C LEU A 15 -25.61 -32.06 22.18
N PRO A 16 -25.03 -31.78 23.36
CA PRO A 16 -23.68 -32.03 23.89
C PRO A 16 -23.77 -32.89 25.19
N LEU A 17 -22.65 -33.35 25.76
CA LEU A 17 -22.62 -33.80 27.16
C LEU A 17 -21.28 -33.50 27.81
N VAL A 18 -21.36 -32.68 28.87
CA VAL A 18 -20.32 -32.28 29.81
C VAL A 18 -20.16 -33.36 30.86
N ALA A 19 -18.92 -33.80 31.14
CA ALA A 19 -18.40 -34.30 32.42
C ALA A 19 -16.99 -34.89 32.16
N GLY A 20 -15.94 -34.73 32.97
CA GLY A 20 -15.87 -34.20 34.32
C GLY A 20 -14.41 -33.83 34.68
N LEU A 21 -14.31 -33.14 35.82
CA LEU A 21 -13.10 -32.76 36.52
C LEU A 21 -12.38 -33.96 37.14
N ALA A 22 -11.05 -33.98 37.02
CA ALA A 22 -10.11 -34.58 37.99
C ALA A 22 -8.74 -33.88 37.76
N ILE A 23 -8.40 -32.83 38.49
CA ILE A 23 -7.65 -32.81 39.75
C ILE A 23 -6.38 -33.70 39.72
N GLY A 24 -5.24 -33.04 39.53
CA GLY A 24 -4.05 -33.21 40.38
C GLY A 24 -3.05 -34.31 40.05
N ALA A 25 -1.89 -33.91 39.51
CA ALA A 25 -0.59 -34.28 40.07
C ALA A 25 0.49 -33.32 39.51
N VAL A 26 1.11 -32.55 40.41
CA VAL A 26 2.35 -31.83 40.13
C VAL A 26 3.50 -32.81 40.37
N SER A 27 4.32 -33.06 39.36
CA SER A 27 5.63 -33.67 39.53
C SER A 27 6.68 -32.75 38.91
N VAL A 28 7.37 -32.02 39.79
CA VAL A 28 8.62 -31.31 39.50
C VAL A 28 9.70 -32.37 39.27
N GLY A 29 10.15 -32.49 38.03
CA GLY A 29 11.30 -33.29 37.66
C GLY A 29 12.33 -32.43 36.93
N TYR A 30 13.30 -31.91 37.67
CA TYR A 30 14.52 -31.35 37.10
C TYR A 30 15.34 -32.48 36.44
N ALA A 31 15.44 -32.46 35.12
CA ALA A 31 16.46 -33.18 34.38
C ALA A 31 17.27 -32.18 33.53
N LEU A 32 18.32 -31.65 34.15
CA LEU A 32 19.44 -31.02 33.49
C LEU A 32 20.25 -32.12 32.78
N LEU A 33 20.05 -32.29 31.48
CA LEU A 33 20.98 -33.00 30.61
C LEU A 33 21.50 -32.03 29.55
N LYS A 34 22.67 -31.48 29.88
CA LYS A 34 23.62 -30.91 28.94
C LYS A 34 23.96 -31.98 27.91
N ASN A 35 23.47 -31.85 26.68
CA ASN A 35 24.20 -32.42 25.55
C ASN A 35 24.75 -31.28 24.69
N LYS A 36 26.05 -31.39 24.47
CA LYS A 36 26.91 -30.41 23.83
C LYS A 36 26.64 -30.41 22.32
N SER A 37 26.36 -29.21 21.81
CA SER A 37 26.88 -28.69 20.53
C SER A 37 26.78 -29.61 19.31
N GLN A 38 25.74 -29.38 18.51
CA GLN A 38 25.90 -29.27 17.06
C GLN A 38 25.47 -27.87 16.62
N GLN A 39 26.35 -27.25 15.84
CA GLN A 39 26.20 -25.97 15.14
C GLN A 39 24.84 -25.90 14.43
N LYS A 40 24.06 -24.83 14.64
CA LYS A 40 24.23 -23.49 14.04
C LYS A 40 24.05 -23.55 12.52
N GLY A 41 22.85 -23.20 12.08
CA GLY A 41 22.50 -23.01 10.67
C GLY A 41 21.02 -22.78 10.52
N THR A 42 20.56 -21.60 10.96
CA THR A 42 19.41 -20.85 10.41
C THR A 42 18.73 -21.47 9.18
N ASP A 43 17.70 -22.29 9.40
CA ASP A 43 16.72 -22.64 8.36
C ASP A 43 15.36 -21.94 8.58
N ASP A 44 15.27 -21.07 9.59
CA ASP A 44 14.11 -20.18 9.82
C ASP A 44 14.31 -18.75 9.26
N VAL A 45 15.35 -18.52 8.46
CA VAL A 45 15.61 -17.21 7.81
C VAL A 45 15.84 -17.39 6.31
N LYS A 46 14.95 -18.11 5.62
CA LYS A 46 14.90 -18.13 4.15
C LYS A 46 13.47 -18.19 3.59
N ILE A 47 12.52 -17.64 4.34
CA ILE A 47 11.36 -17.00 3.72
C ILE A 47 11.64 -15.50 3.79
N PHE A 48 12.67 -15.07 3.06
CA PHE A 48 12.64 -13.72 2.51
C PHE A 48 11.43 -13.72 1.59
N ASN A 49 10.28 -13.30 2.11
CA ASN A 49 9.31 -12.62 1.28
C ASN A 49 10.14 -11.64 0.47
N LYS A 50 10.08 -11.78 -0.86
CA LYS A 50 10.57 -10.76 -1.78
C LYS A 50 9.73 -9.54 -1.44
N THR A 51 10.20 -8.72 -0.49
CA THR A 51 9.46 -7.59 0.08
C THR A 51 9.41 -6.54 -1.03
N ILE A 52 8.42 -6.69 -1.91
CA ILE A 52 7.98 -5.67 -2.86
C ILE A 52 7.91 -4.37 -2.04
N GLY A 53 8.77 -3.40 -2.35
CA GLY A 53 8.74 -2.11 -1.65
C GLY A 53 10.09 -1.45 -1.48
N HIS A 54 11.18 -2.20 -1.24
CA HIS A 54 12.51 -1.58 -1.07
C HIS A 54 12.95 -0.75 -2.29
N GLU A 55 12.56 -1.19 -3.48
CA GLU A 55 12.82 -0.52 -4.74
C GLU A 55 12.03 0.78 -4.91
N PHE A 56 10.98 1.01 -4.11
CA PHE A 56 10.20 2.25 -4.11
C PHE A 56 10.68 3.29 -3.10
N TYR A 57 11.70 3.00 -2.27
CA TYR A 57 12.31 3.97 -1.37
C TYR A 57 13.41 4.79 -2.05
N MET A 58 13.80 5.90 -1.44
CA MET A 58 15.00 6.62 -1.86
C MET A 58 16.24 5.70 -1.78
N PRO A 59 17.17 5.77 -2.76
CA PRO A 59 17.23 6.75 -3.85
C PRO A 59 16.52 6.31 -5.16
N HIS A 60 15.75 5.23 -5.11
CA HIS A 60 15.20 4.57 -6.30
C HIS A 60 13.92 5.20 -6.83
N PHE A 61 13.10 5.75 -5.93
CA PHE A 61 11.98 6.62 -6.25
C PHE A 61 12.17 7.97 -5.54
N MET A 62 12.02 9.05 -6.28
CA MET A 62 12.33 10.39 -5.80
C MET A 62 11.30 11.39 -6.31
N ILE A 63 10.57 12.07 -5.41
CA ILE A 63 9.71 13.19 -5.80
C ILE A 63 10.60 14.38 -6.15
N LYS A 64 10.38 15.00 -7.33
CA LYS A 64 11.19 16.11 -7.84
C LYS A 64 10.48 17.45 -7.68
N ASN A 65 9.17 17.45 -7.85
CA ASN A 65 8.36 18.65 -7.79
C ASN A 65 6.88 18.30 -7.54
N VAL A 66 6.15 19.24 -6.96
CA VAL A 66 4.70 19.15 -6.82
C VAL A 66 4.11 20.49 -7.23
N ARG A 67 3.05 20.46 -8.05
CA ARG A 67 2.37 21.65 -8.57
C ARG A 67 0.87 21.49 -8.41
N LEU A 68 0.19 22.60 -8.21
CA LEU A 68 -1.26 22.68 -8.12
C LEU A 68 -1.77 23.56 -9.26
N ASP A 69 -2.77 23.08 -9.97
CA ASP A 69 -3.52 23.84 -10.95
C ASP A 69 -4.98 23.91 -10.49
N ALA A 70 -5.43 25.11 -10.14
CA ALA A 70 -6.80 25.40 -9.76
C ALA A 70 -7.63 25.72 -11.01
N ALA A 71 -8.84 25.14 -11.09
CA ALA A 71 -9.85 25.45 -12.08
C ALA A 71 -11.18 25.73 -11.38
N GLU A 72 -12.16 26.30 -12.10
CA GLU A 72 -13.47 26.68 -11.54
C GLU A 72 -14.16 25.56 -10.75
N THR A 73 -13.96 24.31 -11.13
CA THR A 73 -14.66 23.15 -10.54
C THR A 73 -13.72 22.03 -10.12
N ALA A 74 -12.40 22.24 -10.15
CA ALA A 74 -11.45 21.18 -9.82
C ALA A 74 -10.11 21.72 -9.31
N LEU A 75 -9.48 20.94 -8.44
CA LEU A 75 -8.06 21.04 -8.12
C LEU A 75 -7.31 19.91 -8.81
N THR A 76 -6.27 20.25 -9.55
CA THR A 76 -5.36 19.27 -10.15
C THR A 76 -4.01 19.30 -9.44
N VAL A 77 -3.55 18.16 -8.95
CA VAL A 77 -2.26 17.98 -8.29
C VAL A 77 -1.33 17.21 -9.21
N HIS A 78 -0.22 17.83 -9.61
CA HIS A 78 0.84 17.22 -10.40
C HIS A 78 2.01 16.86 -9.49
N VAL A 79 2.38 15.58 -9.44
CA VAL A 79 3.58 15.11 -8.73
C VAL A 79 4.57 14.61 -9.77
N ASP A 80 5.65 15.37 -9.95
CA ASP A 80 6.76 15.01 -10.82
C ASP A 80 7.75 14.14 -10.02
N TYR A 81 8.13 12.98 -10.53
CA TYR A 81 9.01 12.03 -9.86
C TYR A 81 10.04 11.41 -10.81
N HIS A 82 11.14 10.97 -10.22
CA HIS A 82 12.24 10.31 -10.88
C HIS A 82 12.38 8.88 -10.35
N ILE A 83 12.57 7.92 -11.24
CA ILE A 83 12.93 6.55 -10.90
C ILE A 83 14.30 6.21 -11.50
N ASN A 84 15.17 5.60 -10.69
CA ASN A 84 16.49 5.20 -11.18
C ASN A 84 16.47 3.80 -11.82
N GLN A 85 17.61 3.40 -12.40
CA GLN A 85 17.73 2.14 -13.13
C GLN A 85 17.33 0.90 -12.31
N VAL A 86 17.59 0.89 -11.00
CA VAL A 86 17.24 -0.26 -10.15
C VAL A 86 15.72 -0.45 -10.08
N LEU A 87 14.96 0.63 -9.91
CA LEU A 87 13.51 0.55 -9.92
C LEU A 87 12.97 0.26 -11.33
N ILE A 88 13.56 0.85 -12.37
CA ILE A 88 13.21 0.53 -13.78
C ILE A 88 13.38 -0.97 -14.05
N ASP A 89 14.54 -1.54 -13.72
CA ASP A 89 14.83 -2.96 -13.90
C ASP A 89 13.85 -3.84 -13.12
N TYR A 90 13.51 -3.43 -11.88
CA TYR A 90 12.52 -4.12 -11.07
C TYR A 90 11.13 -4.12 -11.73
N LEU A 91 10.66 -2.95 -12.18
CA LEU A 91 9.36 -2.79 -12.82
C LEU A 91 9.26 -3.60 -14.12
N ILE A 92 10.32 -3.60 -14.94
CA ILE A 92 10.36 -4.37 -16.19
C ILE A 92 10.35 -5.89 -15.92
N ASN A 93 11.18 -6.35 -14.98
CA ASN A 93 11.38 -7.78 -14.75
C ASN A 93 10.24 -8.46 -13.99
N ASN A 94 9.57 -7.73 -13.08
CA ASN A 94 8.53 -8.30 -12.23
C ASN A 94 7.12 -7.88 -12.66
N ARG A 95 6.99 -6.84 -13.50
CA ARG A 95 5.71 -6.23 -13.93
C ARG A 95 4.69 -6.10 -12.80
N PRO A 96 5.08 -5.53 -11.64
CA PRO A 96 4.15 -5.37 -10.54
C PRO A 96 3.08 -4.33 -10.90
N HIS A 97 1.86 -4.53 -10.41
CA HIS A 97 0.92 -3.44 -10.32
C HIS A 97 1.25 -2.62 -9.07
N TYR A 98 1.29 -1.30 -9.23
CA TYR A 98 1.44 -0.35 -8.14
C TYR A 98 0.52 0.84 -8.37
N TYR A 99 0.16 1.51 -7.28
CA TYR A 99 -0.83 2.58 -7.27
C TYR A 99 -0.33 3.74 -6.44
N PHE A 100 -0.60 4.95 -6.90
CA PHE A 100 -0.42 6.16 -6.11
C PHE A 100 -1.76 6.53 -5.48
N LYS A 101 -1.79 6.68 -4.16
CA LYS A 101 -2.91 7.22 -3.41
C LYS A 101 -2.51 8.60 -2.90
N LEU A 102 -3.20 9.65 -3.35
CA LEU A 102 -2.98 11.01 -2.88
C LEU A 102 -4.17 11.44 -2.00
N ILE A 103 -3.87 12.02 -0.84
CA ILE A 103 -4.85 12.43 0.16
C ILE A 103 -4.70 13.94 0.38
N LEU A 104 -5.80 14.67 0.26
CA LEU A 104 -5.82 16.09 0.55
C LEU A 104 -5.75 16.36 2.06
N PRO A 105 -5.12 17.47 2.48
CA PRO A 105 -5.11 17.91 3.87
C PRO A 105 -6.53 18.03 4.43
N GLU A 106 -6.73 17.65 5.70
CA GLU A 106 -8.06 17.60 6.34
C GLU A 106 -8.86 18.89 6.16
N LYS A 107 -8.21 20.06 6.24
CA LYS A 107 -8.84 21.38 6.06
C LYS A 107 -9.48 21.59 4.69
N TYR A 108 -9.05 20.85 3.66
CA TYR A 108 -9.54 20.99 2.29
C TYR A 108 -10.50 19.86 1.88
N GLN A 109 -10.55 18.76 2.63
CA GLN A 109 -11.37 17.60 2.24
C GLN A 109 -12.86 17.92 2.10
N LEU A 110 -13.37 18.91 2.84
CA LEU A 110 -14.77 19.33 2.75
C LEU A 110 -15.12 20.05 1.45
N LEU A 111 -14.12 20.57 0.72
CA LEU A 111 -14.29 21.33 -0.52
C LEU A 111 -14.47 20.42 -1.76
N PHE A 112 -14.14 19.13 -1.65
CA PHE A 112 -14.10 18.22 -2.79
C PHE A 112 -15.06 17.04 -2.60
N GLN A 113 -15.51 16.44 -3.71
CA GLN A 113 -16.38 15.26 -3.68
C GLN A 113 -15.69 14.05 -3.03
N GLU A 114 -14.38 13.94 -3.21
CA GLU A 114 -13.54 12.89 -2.63
C GLU A 114 -12.34 13.53 -1.92
N SER A 115 -11.93 12.96 -0.78
CA SER A 115 -10.75 13.41 -0.02
C SER A 115 -9.44 12.76 -0.48
N ALA A 116 -9.53 11.67 -1.24
CA ALA A 116 -8.39 10.91 -1.72
C ALA A 116 -8.64 10.39 -3.13
N ARG A 117 -7.59 10.32 -3.94
CA ARG A 117 -7.62 9.75 -5.29
C ARG A 117 -6.56 8.66 -5.42
N VAL A 118 -6.90 7.59 -6.11
CA VAL A 118 -6.00 6.46 -6.39
C VAL A 118 -5.81 6.33 -7.89
N ILE A 119 -4.54 6.29 -8.32
CA ILE A 119 -4.16 6.22 -9.74
C ILE A 119 -3.17 5.07 -9.91
N LYS A 120 -3.40 4.21 -10.90
CA LYS A 120 -2.44 3.15 -11.25
C LYS A 120 -1.15 3.78 -11.79
N GLY A 121 -0.01 3.33 -11.29
CA GLY A 121 1.29 3.73 -11.79
C GLY A 121 1.53 3.30 -13.24
N GLU A 122 2.40 4.04 -13.93
CA GLU A 122 2.73 3.79 -15.34
C GLU A 122 3.49 2.45 -15.50
N GLU A 123 3.16 1.70 -16.56
CA GLU A 123 3.89 0.48 -16.94
C GLU A 123 5.18 0.88 -17.67
N VAL A 124 6.33 0.47 -17.13
CA VAL A 124 7.64 0.74 -17.74
C VAL A 124 7.96 -0.36 -18.75
N THR A 125 8.16 0.02 -20.00
CA THR A 125 8.45 -0.91 -21.10
C THR A 125 9.95 -1.22 -21.20
N ALA A 126 10.27 -2.43 -21.65
CA ALA A 126 11.65 -2.83 -21.91
C ALA A 126 12.26 -1.94 -23.01
N GLY A 127 13.46 -1.40 -22.74
CA GLY A 127 14.14 -0.46 -23.65
C GLY A 127 13.77 1.01 -23.45
N SER A 128 12.91 1.34 -22.48
CA SER A 128 12.69 2.72 -22.05
C SER A 128 13.93 3.28 -21.36
N ASP A 129 14.39 4.44 -21.80
CA ASP A 129 15.39 5.29 -21.15
C ASP A 129 14.76 6.41 -20.30
N ARG A 130 13.41 6.50 -20.33
CA ARG A 130 12.65 7.48 -19.53
C ARG A 130 12.80 7.17 -18.04
N ALA A 131 13.29 8.16 -17.30
CA ALA A 131 13.46 8.09 -15.85
C ALA A 131 12.56 9.10 -15.10
N ASP A 132 12.05 10.12 -15.79
CA ASP A 132 11.22 11.18 -15.22
C ASP A 132 9.76 11.07 -15.68
N TYR A 133 8.86 11.16 -14.71
CA TYR A 133 7.43 10.88 -14.84
C TYR A 133 6.62 11.93 -14.08
N THR A 134 5.34 12.03 -14.43
CA THR A 134 4.37 12.87 -13.72
C THR A 134 3.11 12.06 -13.50
N VAL A 135 2.63 12.02 -12.25
CA VAL A 135 1.29 11.53 -11.93
C VAL A 135 0.39 12.73 -11.62
N THR A 136 -0.83 12.69 -12.14
CA THR A 136 -1.79 13.81 -12.07
C THR A 136 -3.07 13.37 -11.38
N PHE A 137 -3.43 14.00 -10.28
CA PHE A 137 -4.65 13.73 -9.52
C PHE A 137 -5.64 14.88 -9.67
N GLN A 138 -6.89 14.58 -10.06
CA GLN A 138 -7.93 15.59 -10.19
C GLN A 138 -9.01 15.38 -9.12
N PHE A 139 -9.24 16.42 -8.32
CA PHE A 139 -10.29 16.47 -7.30
C PHE A 139 -11.39 17.39 -7.78
N GLU A 140 -12.59 16.84 -7.95
CA GLU A 140 -13.76 17.63 -8.32
C GLU A 140 -14.27 18.38 -7.09
N ALA A 141 -14.43 19.69 -7.25
CA ALA A 141 -14.99 20.54 -6.21
C ALA A 141 -16.48 20.21 -6.00
N LYS A 142 -16.97 20.44 -4.78
CA LYS A 142 -18.41 20.38 -4.54
C LYS A 142 -19.10 21.60 -5.15
N PRO A 143 -20.42 21.51 -5.46
CA PRO A 143 -21.14 22.63 -6.07
C PRO A 143 -21.11 23.93 -5.27
N GLU A 144 -20.97 23.86 -3.95
CA GLU A 144 -20.89 25.00 -3.04
C GLU A 144 -19.49 25.64 -2.92
N THR A 145 -18.46 24.97 -3.42
CA THR A 145 -17.07 25.43 -3.32
C THR A 145 -16.78 26.50 -4.36
N THR A 146 -16.19 27.61 -3.94
CA THR A 146 -15.83 28.71 -4.85
C THR A 146 -14.42 28.54 -5.41
N ILE A 147 -14.14 29.17 -6.55
CA ILE A 147 -12.80 29.14 -7.15
C ILE A 147 -11.73 29.74 -6.21
N GLU A 148 -12.09 30.78 -5.45
CA GLU A 148 -11.17 31.40 -4.48
C GLU A 148 -10.78 30.43 -3.35
N GLU A 149 -11.67 29.54 -2.93
CA GLU A 149 -11.36 28.49 -1.95
C GLU A 149 -10.39 27.45 -2.52
N ILE A 150 -10.49 27.15 -3.82
CA ILE A 150 -9.58 26.22 -4.51
C ILE A 150 -8.21 26.88 -4.74
N GLU A 151 -8.18 28.14 -5.16
CA GLU A 151 -6.95 28.91 -5.37
C GLU A 151 -6.18 29.19 -4.08
N ALA A 152 -6.85 29.21 -2.93
CA ALA A 152 -6.22 29.38 -1.62
C ALA A 152 -5.44 28.14 -1.14
N ILE A 153 -5.54 27.01 -1.84
CA ILE A 153 -4.85 25.76 -1.48
C ILE A 153 -3.38 25.87 -1.83
N ASP A 154 -2.50 25.69 -0.84
CA ASP A 154 -1.05 25.70 -1.03
C ASP A 154 -0.50 24.27 -1.07
N VAL A 155 0.46 24.04 -1.96
CA VAL A 155 1.20 22.78 -2.05
C VAL A 155 1.96 22.44 -0.76
N ALA A 156 2.35 23.46 0.00
CA ALA A 156 3.05 23.31 1.27
C ALA A 156 2.16 22.79 2.42
N ASP A 157 0.84 22.62 2.19
CA ASP A 157 -0.12 22.22 3.23
C ASP A 157 -0.14 20.73 3.57
N LYS A 158 0.99 20.03 3.36
CA LYS A 158 1.19 18.61 3.69
C LYS A 158 0.20 17.68 2.97
N ILE A 159 0.14 17.81 1.66
CA ILE A 159 -0.50 16.80 0.82
C ILE A 159 0.25 15.46 1.05
N GLN A 160 -0.48 14.39 1.34
CA GLN A 160 0.09 13.06 1.55
C GLN A 160 -0.01 12.25 0.25
N MET A 161 1.02 11.47 -0.05
CA MET A 161 0.97 10.45 -1.10
C MET A 161 1.56 9.14 -0.61
N THR A 162 0.87 8.04 -0.86
CA THR A 162 1.34 6.68 -0.56
C THR A 162 1.41 5.87 -1.85
N ILE A 163 2.45 5.06 -1.99
CA ILE A 163 2.58 4.06 -3.06
C ILE A 163 2.11 2.72 -2.50
N LEU A 164 1.19 2.06 -3.19
CA LEU A 164 0.55 0.82 -2.78
C LEU A 164 0.77 -0.28 -3.82
N ASP A 165 0.73 -1.55 -3.40
CA ASP A 165 0.60 -2.70 -4.32
C ASP A 165 -0.86 -3.04 -4.62
N ASP A 166 -1.09 -4.16 -5.32
CA ASP A 166 -2.42 -4.68 -5.68
C ASP A 166 -3.26 -5.17 -4.50
N LYS A 167 -2.67 -5.28 -3.31
CA LYS A 167 -3.30 -5.74 -2.06
C LYS A 167 -3.38 -4.63 -1.02
N ASP A 168 -3.21 -3.37 -1.44
CA ASP A 168 -3.17 -2.20 -0.57
C ASP A 168 -2.04 -2.21 0.47
N ASN A 169 -0.97 -3.00 0.27
CA ASN A 169 0.22 -2.90 1.11
C ASN A 169 1.01 -1.66 0.74
N VAL A 170 1.51 -0.95 1.76
CA VAL A 170 2.33 0.25 1.59
C VAL A 170 3.72 -0.14 1.07
N LEU A 171 4.04 0.32 -0.13
CA LEU A 171 5.36 0.20 -0.76
C LEU A 171 6.28 1.34 -0.34
N ASN A 172 5.75 2.57 -0.27
CA ASN A 172 6.41 3.75 0.27
C ASN A 172 5.36 4.79 0.68
N ASP A 173 5.66 5.67 1.63
CA ASP A 173 4.76 6.71 2.12
C ASP A 173 5.46 8.06 2.19
N PHE A 174 4.79 9.09 1.68
CA PHE A 174 5.20 10.48 1.68
C PHE A 174 4.15 11.29 2.45
N PRO A 175 4.32 11.45 3.78
CA PRO A 175 3.36 12.20 4.60
C PRO A 175 3.30 13.69 4.23
N ASP A 176 4.32 14.18 3.53
CA ASP A 176 4.37 15.52 2.96
C ASP A 176 5.15 15.48 1.63
N VAL A 177 4.42 15.50 0.52
CA VAL A 177 5.03 15.44 -0.83
C VAL A 177 5.85 16.69 -1.17
N TYR A 178 5.49 17.86 -0.63
CA TYR A 178 6.21 19.10 -0.86
C TYR A 178 7.58 19.05 -0.17
N ASN A 179 7.62 18.59 1.08
CA ASN A 179 8.88 18.41 1.79
C ASN A 179 9.74 17.33 1.12
N ALA A 180 9.13 16.21 0.71
CA ALA A 180 9.84 15.16 -0.03
C ALA A 180 10.50 15.67 -1.32
N ALA A 181 9.83 16.55 -2.07
CA ALA A 181 10.39 17.21 -3.24
C ALA A 181 11.58 18.14 -2.91
N ASN A 182 11.57 18.77 -1.73
CA ASN A 182 12.60 19.72 -1.32
C ASN A 182 13.82 19.08 -0.64
N ILE A 183 13.71 17.85 -0.11
CA ILE A 183 14.87 17.09 0.42
C ILE A 183 15.96 16.90 -0.64
N ILE A 184 15.58 16.83 -1.92
CA ILE A 184 16.51 16.56 -3.04
C ILE A 184 17.14 17.85 -3.59
N ARG A 185 16.63 19.03 -3.19
CA ARG A 185 17.13 20.33 -3.66
C ARG A 185 18.30 20.88 -2.83
N TYR A 186 18.61 20.26 -1.71
CA TYR A 186 19.69 20.64 -0.78
C TYR A 186 20.69 19.49 -0.60
#